data_AF-A0A839IK49-F1
#
_entry.id   AF-A0A839IK49-F1
#
_cell.length_a   1.000
_cell.length_b   1.000
_cell.length_c   1.000
_cell.angle_alpha   90.00
_cell.angle_beta   90.00
_cell.angle_gamma   90.00
#
_symmetry.space_group_name_H-M   'P 1'
#
loop_
_entity.id
_entity.type
_entity.pdbx_description
1 polymer ?
#
loop_
_entity_poly.entity_id
_entity_poly.type
_entity_poly.pdbx_seq_one_letter_code
_entity_poly.pdbx_strand_id
1 'polypeptide(L)'
;MSDKKLPESRFPDFQLNFINEKSFLATPGETLLCQALKNEIPHVHECGGKGLCSTCRVIVEDGLEHCSPETAAENLIRQSKNLPSYIRLACQTIPRGPVSIRRLVRDNFDIRSALENGLTPSAESQDLAIMFTDIRNFTEFSQQHLPYDITHMLNRYFNAMTDVVQHYGGYVDKLLGDGMMVLFGLDKSRQTHPCDDALQAAQQMQLALEQLNQYFLESFDYLFKIGIGIDFGSSLTGYFGSKNDQSFTALGPSVNRAARIEALCKTYQCTLLISDEVKSHAREQYSYTECYDVHLKGIKQSTRVWGLISPIPAHQGRSRFEEELFMDIKPDNLPQVIGSPAIAVAASYQGDNLVLYIGQASLYSDNSLSFYMPGGHQLKTGDYLTLHLDNRTGVDEFDADLRVYRTSYKGLVTATENEYTVHIAVRDFSLVHGMSEVLAERQPDYGFPPDGRPVKALPVTPLTDMPELNHEEHDNKIGVLVTRTPEQPHTTAMAFLSTSEDDIFIISFPSTFKVQQLQKDNRCYFAIDERASFTFENAIDWNYVLIAAEAYEVPVDHLIYQPVKSAFIDKNPWEIGFFADPNVRLYHLKCLSTVCPARA
;
A
#
# COMPACT_ATOMS: atom_id res chain seq x y z
N MET A 1 -17.65 -65.49 -10.14
CA MET A 1 -16.92 -65.78 -8.89
C MET A 1 -17.15 -64.61 -7.94
N SER A 2 -17.98 -64.85 -6.93
CA SER A 2 -18.17 -64.10 -5.68
C SER A 2 -18.15 -62.56 -5.70
N ASP A 3 -19.34 -61.99 -5.82
CA ASP A 3 -19.71 -60.75 -5.11
C ASP A 3 -19.52 -60.95 -3.60
N LYS A 4 -18.42 -60.45 -3.06
CA LYS A 4 -18.29 -60.27 -1.61
C LYS A 4 -18.97 -58.95 -1.23
N LYS A 5 -20.26 -59.03 -0.91
CA LYS A 5 -20.91 -58.01 -0.06
C LYS A 5 -20.08 -57.85 1.22
N LEU A 6 -19.70 -56.62 1.55
CA LEU A 6 -19.13 -56.29 2.86
C LEU A 6 -20.08 -56.78 3.96
N PRO A 7 -19.58 -57.30 5.09
CA PRO A 7 -20.42 -57.77 6.17
C PRO A 7 -21.23 -56.59 6.74
N GLU A 8 -22.55 -56.71 6.75
CA GLU A 8 -23.45 -55.83 7.51
C GLU A 8 -23.08 -55.92 8.99
N SER A 9 -22.32 -54.96 9.50
CA SER A 9 -22.11 -54.82 10.93
C SER A 9 -23.48 -54.47 11.55
N ARG A 10 -24.09 -55.44 12.24
CA ARG A 10 -25.25 -55.21 13.09
C ARG A 10 -24.86 -54.23 14.19
N PHE A 11 -25.14 -52.95 13.99
CA PHE A 11 -25.16 -51.99 15.08
C PHE A 11 -26.42 -52.28 15.91
N PRO A 12 -26.33 -52.38 17.24
CA PRO A 12 -27.51 -52.52 18.08
C PRO A 12 -28.41 -51.29 17.92
N ASP A 13 -29.73 -51.49 17.96
CA ASP A 13 -30.70 -50.40 17.96
C ASP A 13 -30.45 -49.48 19.17
N PHE A 14 -30.24 -48.19 18.93
CA PHE A 14 -30.02 -47.19 19.99
C PHE A 14 -30.83 -45.92 19.74
N GLN A 15 -31.14 -45.20 20.82
CA GLN A 15 -31.83 -43.92 20.71
C GLN A 15 -30.86 -42.76 20.47
N LEU A 16 -31.22 -41.90 19.51
CA LEU A 16 -30.61 -40.60 19.28
C LEU A 16 -31.51 -39.53 19.89
N ASN A 17 -30.94 -38.67 20.73
CA ASN A 17 -31.68 -37.65 21.46
C ASN A 17 -31.25 -36.23 21.04
N PHE A 18 -32.12 -35.51 20.33
CA PHE A 18 -31.96 -34.07 20.10
C PHE A 18 -32.60 -33.31 21.25
N ILE A 19 -31.76 -32.73 22.10
CA ILE A 19 -32.18 -32.12 23.36
C ILE A 19 -33.12 -30.93 23.11
N ASN A 20 -34.26 -30.96 23.83
CA ASN A 20 -35.38 -30.03 23.72
C ASN A 20 -36.10 -30.05 22.36
N GLU A 21 -35.96 -31.15 21.60
CA GLU A 21 -36.57 -31.30 20.28
C GLU A 21 -37.28 -32.65 20.17
N LYS A 22 -36.55 -33.72 19.82
CA LYS A 22 -37.12 -35.04 19.57
C LYS A 22 -36.09 -36.13 19.86
N SER A 23 -36.56 -37.25 20.37
CA SER A 23 -35.77 -38.47 20.50
C SER A 23 -36.37 -39.54 19.59
N PHE A 24 -35.52 -40.30 18.90
CA PHE A 24 -35.96 -41.31 17.93
C PHE A 24 -34.92 -42.42 17.80
N LEU A 25 -35.32 -43.52 17.15
CA LEU A 25 -34.42 -44.65 16.91
C LEU A 25 -33.41 -44.28 15.82
N ALA A 26 -32.12 -44.46 16.10
CA ALA A 26 -31.08 -44.09 15.15
C ALA A 26 -31.05 -45.01 13.93
N THR A 27 -30.80 -44.45 12.76
CA THR A 27 -30.54 -45.24 11.54
C THR A 27 -29.05 -45.55 11.46
N PRO A 28 -28.63 -46.83 11.50
CA PRO A 28 -27.22 -47.18 11.48
C PRO A 28 -26.50 -46.67 10.23
N GLY A 29 -25.29 -46.14 10.40
CA GLY A 29 -24.44 -45.67 9.30
C GLY A 29 -24.78 -44.29 8.74
N GLU A 30 -25.83 -43.63 9.23
CA GLU A 30 -26.23 -42.30 8.77
C GLU A 30 -25.65 -41.19 9.65
N THR A 31 -25.34 -40.06 9.03
CA THR A 31 -24.83 -38.89 9.75
C THR A 31 -25.92 -38.26 10.62
N LEU A 32 -25.53 -37.53 11.67
CA LEU A 32 -26.47 -36.80 12.53
C LEU A 32 -27.34 -35.83 11.71
N LEU A 33 -26.81 -35.21 10.66
CA LEU A 33 -27.56 -34.30 9.78
C LEU A 33 -28.64 -35.06 8.99
N CYS A 34 -28.30 -36.19 8.36
CA CYS A 34 -29.29 -36.98 7.62
C CYS A 34 -30.42 -37.45 8.53
N GLN A 35 -30.08 -37.88 9.74
CA GLN A 35 -31.06 -38.32 10.74
C GLN A 35 -31.92 -37.17 11.26
N ALA A 36 -31.35 -35.96 11.46
CA ALA A 36 -32.11 -34.76 11.80
C ALA A 36 -33.16 -34.43 10.73
N LEU A 37 -32.72 -34.32 9.47
CA LEU A 37 -33.59 -33.95 8.35
C LEU A 37 -34.72 -34.97 8.13
N LYS A 38 -34.43 -36.27 8.19
CA LYS A 38 -35.43 -37.35 8.08
C LYS A 38 -36.48 -37.32 9.19
N ASN A 39 -36.10 -36.84 10.37
CA ASN A 39 -37.00 -36.74 11.52
C ASN A 39 -37.67 -35.36 11.64
N GLU A 40 -37.60 -34.55 10.57
CA GLU A 40 -38.18 -33.22 10.46
C GLU A 40 -37.60 -32.22 11.49
N ILE A 41 -36.33 -32.41 11.86
CA ILE A 41 -35.58 -31.46 12.69
C ILE A 41 -34.82 -30.50 11.76
N PRO A 42 -35.21 -29.22 11.68
CA PRO A 42 -34.51 -28.25 10.84
C PRO A 42 -33.08 -28.06 11.32
N HIS A 43 -32.12 -28.26 10.43
CA HIS A 43 -30.69 -28.19 10.78
C HIS A 43 -29.93 -27.42 9.71
N VAL A 44 -29.28 -26.32 10.07
CA VAL A 44 -28.58 -25.46 9.09
C VAL A 44 -27.36 -26.17 8.51
N HIS A 45 -27.17 -26.10 7.19
CA HIS A 45 -26.08 -26.79 6.51
C HIS A 45 -25.72 -26.17 5.14
N GLU A 46 -25.26 -24.91 5.13
CA GLU A 46 -24.90 -24.13 3.92
C GLU A 46 -24.10 -24.89 2.83
N CYS A 47 -23.15 -25.74 3.23
CA CYS A 47 -22.35 -26.52 2.27
C CYS A 47 -23.06 -27.77 1.70
N GLY A 48 -24.35 -27.96 1.96
CA GLY A 48 -25.09 -29.17 1.55
C GLY A 48 -24.63 -30.44 2.27
N GLY A 49 -23.99 -30.31 3.44
CA GLY A 49 -23.46 -31.45 4.20
C GLY A 49 -22.08 -31.95 3.79
N LYS A 50 -21.35 -31.24 2.92
CA LYS A 50 -20.01 -31.62 2.41
C LYS A 50 -18.85 -31.43 3.40
N GLY A 51 -19.09 -30.93 4.61
CA GLY A 51 -18.04 -30.65 5.59
C GLY A 51 -17.20 -29.39 5.29
N LEU A 52 -17.70 -28.50 4.43
CA LEU A 52 -17.00 -27.26 4.03
C LEU A 52 -17.43 -26.02 4.83
N CYS A 53 -18.35 -26.17 5.79
CA CYS A 53 -18.83 -25.08 6.64
C CYS A 53 -19.03 -25.56 8.07
N SER A 54 -19.10 -24.63 9.02
CA SER A 54 -19.36 -24.92 10.43
C SER A 54 -20.82 -24.67 10.86
N THR A 55 -21.77 -24.53 9.94
CA THR A 55 -23.15 -24.15 10.32
C THR A 55 -23.94 -25.29 10.93
N CYS A 56 -23.65 -26.54 10.53
CA CYS A 56 -24.31 -27.75 11.08
C CYS A 56 -23.77 -28.21 12.44
N ARG A 57 -22.98 -27.39 13.15
CA ARG A 57 -22.34 -27.78 14.42
C ARG A 57 -23.39 -28.19 15.47
N VAL A 58 -23.04 -29.22 16.24
CA VAL A 58 -23.78 -29.70 17.39
C VAL A 58 -22.87 -29.79 18.61
N ILE A 59 -23.42 -29.55 19.79
CA ILE A 59 -22.81 -29.93 21.06
C ILE A 59 -23.24 -31.37 21.33
N VAL A 60 -22.28 -32.27 21.54
CA VAL A 60 -22.53 -33.59 22.11
C VAL A 60 -22.49 -33.46 23.63
N GLU A 61 -23.63 -33.63 24.29
CA GLU A 61 -23.73 -33.52 25.75
C GLU A 61 -23.45 -34.83 26.46
N ASP A 62 -23.82 -35.95 25.83
CA ASP A 62 -23.60 -37.29 26.38
C ASP A 62 -23.39 -38.29 25.24
N GLY A 63 -22.54 -39.30 25.46
CA GLY A 63 -22.22 -40.35 24.49
C GLY A 63 -21.22 -39.96 23.39
N LEU A 64 -20.25 -39.08 23.68
CA LEU A 64 -19.22 -38.66 22.70
C LEU A 64 -18.36 -39.84 22.24
N GLU A 65 -18.09 -40.80 23.12
CA GLU A 65 -17.40 -42.06 22.84
C GLU A 65 -18.16 -42.95 21.84
N HIS A 66 -19.47 -42.71 21.66
CA HIS A 66 -20.30 -43.40 20.67
C HIS A 66 -20.31 -42.69 19.32
N CYS A 67 -19.68 -41.52 19.17
CA CYS A 67 -19.52 -40.86 17.88
C CYS A 67 -18.40 -41.50 17.06
N SER A 68 -18.50 -41.41 15.73
CA SER A 68 -17.40 -41.75 14.83
C SER A 68 -16.14 -40.92 15.14
N PRO A 69 -14.93 -41.44 14.86
CA PRO A 69 -13.71 -40.63 14.87
C PRO A 69 -13.86 -39.36 14.04
N GLU A 70 -13.16 -38.29 14.43
CA GLU A 70 -13.17 -37.03 13.69
C GLU A 70 -12.70 -37.24 12.26
N THR A 71 -13.51 -36.79 11.29
CA THR A 71 -13.07 -36.76 9.89
C THR A 71 -11.98 -35.70 9.70
N ALA A 72 -11.30 -35.71 8.54
CA ALA A 72 -10.34 -34.65 8.20
C ALA A 72 -11.01 -33.26 8.20
N ALA A 73 -12.24 -33.18 7.69
CA ALA A 73 -13.03 -31.94 7.68
C ALA A 73 -13.36 -31.45 9.10
N GLU A 74 -13.75 -32.36 10.01
CA GLU A 74 -13.99 -32.02 11.42
C GLU A 74 -12.73 -31.51 12.10
N ASN A 75 -11.59 -32.19 11.90
CA ASN A 75 -10.30 -31.78 12.47
C ASN A 75 -9.89 -30.37 11.99
N LEU A 76 -10.02 -30.09 10.69
CA LEU A 76 -9.68 -28.78 10.12
C LEU A 76 -10.54 -27.66 10.71
N ILE A 77 -11.86 -27.86 10.80
CA ILE A 77 -12.78 -26.87 11.38
C ILE A 77 -12.54 -26.70 12.88
N ARG A 78 -12.27 -27.80 13.61
CA ARG A 78 -11.97 -27.78 15.04
C ARG A 78 -10.71 -26.98 15.33
N GLN A 79 -9.63 -27.24 14.61
CA GLN A 79 -8.36 -26.52 14.77
C GLN A 79 -8.50 -25.04 14.39
N SER A 80 -9.10 -24.73 13.23
CA SER A 80 -9.24 -23.35 12.76
C SER A 80 -10.11 -22.47 13.66
N LYS A 81 -11.16 -23.02 14.28
CA LYS A 81 -12.07 -22.30 15.17
C LYS A 81 -11.81 -22.53 16.66
N ASN A 82 -10.73 -23.25 17.00
CA ASN A 82 -10.39 -23.64 18.37
C ASN A 82 -11.57 -24.27 19.14
N LEU A 83 -12.26 -25.22 18.50
CA LEU A 83 -13.43 -25.86 19.08
C LEU A 83 -13.01 -27.01 20.02
N PRO A 84 -13.71 -27.20 21.15
CA PRO A 84 -13.54 -28.39 21.98
C PRO A 84 -14.06 -29.65 21.25
N SER A 85 -13.55 -30.83 21.64
CA SER A 85 -13.84 -32.13 20.99
C SER A 85 -15.30 -32.55 21.04
N TYR A 86 -16.07 -32.05 22.02
CA TYR A 86 -17.50 -32.31 22.13
C TYR A 86 -18.36 -31.46 21.17
N ILE A 87 -17.77 -30.51 20.43
CA ILE A 87 -18.45 -29.82 19.34
C ILE A 87 -18.11 -30.52 18.03
N ARG A 88 -19.13 -31.08 17.39
CA ARG A 88 -19.00 -31.91 16.18
C ARG A 88 -19.76 -31.34 15.00
N LEU A 89 -19.46 -31.79 13.79
CA LEU A 89 -20.21 -31.41 12.59
C LEU A 89 -21.28 -32.46 12.31
N ALA A 90 -22.56 -32.09 12.43
CA ALA A 90 -23.64 -33.07 12.25
C ALA A 90 -23.59 -33.78 10.88
N CYS A 91 -23.11 -33.12 9.83
CA CYS A 91 -22.98 -33.71 8.50
C CYS A 91 -21.83 -34.71 8.34
N GLN A 92 -20.91 -34.79 9.30
CA GLN A 92 -19.73 -35.67 9.25
C GLN A 92 -19.78 -36.75 10.33
N THR A 93 -20.40 -36.45 11.47
CA THR A 93 -20.47 -37.38 12.60
C THR A 93 -21.51 -38.47 12.36
N ILE A 94 -21.10 -39.73 12.52
CA ILE A 94 -21.99 -40.90 12.50
C ILE A 94 -22.08 -41.45 13.93
N PRO A 95 -23.26 -41.50 14.56
CA PRO A 95 -23.42 -42.13 15.86
C PRO A 95 -23.37 -43.66 15.73
N ARG A 96 -22.77 -44.34 16.71
CA ARG A 96 -22.61 -45.80 16.79
C ARG A 96 -23.20 -46.41 18.06
N GLY A 97 -23.84 -45.58 18.89
CA GLY A 97 -24.46 -45.91 20.17
C GLY A 97 -25.27 -44.72 20.69
N PRO A 98 -25.94 -44.85 21.84
CA PRO A 98 -26.78 -43.78 22.40
C PRO A 98 -26.00 -42.48 22.55
N VAL A 99 -26.56 -41.37 22.04
CA VAL A 99 -25.93 -40.05 22.10
C VAL A 99 -27.00 -38.98 22.25
N SER A 100 -26.72 -37.98 23.10
CA SER A 100 -27.57 -36.80 23.30
C SER A 100 -26.85 -35.56 22.78
N ILE A 101 -27.51 -34.82 21.88
CA ILE A 101 -26.92 -33.67 21.20
C ILE A 101 -27.83 -32.45 21.23
N ARG A 102 -27.22 -31.26 21.20
CA ARG A 102 -27.91 -29.98 21.15
C ARG A 102 -27.43 -29.18 19.93
N ARG A 103 -28.37 -28.64 19.16
CA ARG A 103 -28.07 -27.70 18.05
C ARG A 103 -27.60 -26.37 18.61
N LEU A 104 -26.52 -25.83 18.04
CA LEU A 104 -25.93 -24.53 18.43
C LEU A 104 -26.65 -23.32 17.83
N VAL A 105 -27.32 -23.52 16.71
CA VAL A 105 -27.86 -22.48 15.82
C VAL A 105 -29.38 -22.68 15.78
N ARG A 106 -30.16 -21.75 16.34
CA ARG A 106 -31.59 -21.94 16.70
C ARG A 106 -32.48 -20.72 16.45
N ASP A 107 -31.99 -19.64 15.85
CA ASP A 107 -32.85 -18.48 15.67
C ASP A 107 -33.92 -18.73 14.57
N ASN A 108 -34.92 -17.85 14.49
CA ASN A 108 -35.98 -18.00 13.51
C ASN A 108 -35.49 -17.87 12.05
N PHE A 109 -34.34 -17.24 11.83
CA PHE A 109 -33.72 -17.12 10.51
C PHE A 109 -33.08 -18.45 10.10
N ASP A 110 -32.33 -19.07 11.00
CA ASP A 110 -31.69 -20.37 10.84
C ASP A 110 -32.71 -21.48 10.56
N ILE A 111 -33.82 -21.50 11.30
CA ILE A 111 -34.89 -22.50 11.12
C ILE A 111 -35.52 -22.36 9.73
N ARG A 112 -35.80 -21.12 9.28
CA ARG A 112 -36.35 -20.87 7.94
C ARG A 112 -35.35 -21.26 6.84
N SER A 113 -34.09 -20.87 6.98
CA SER A 113 -33.03 -21.24 6.04
C SER A 113 -32.89 -22.75 5.90
N ALA A 114 -32.90 -23.49 7.01
CA ALA A 114 -32.82 -24.95 7.01
C ALA A 114 -34.04 -25.67 6.41
N LEU A 115 -35.22 -25.03 6.42
CA LEU A 115 -36.43 -25.57 5.80
C LEU A 115 -36.50 -25.27 4.29
N GLU A 116 -35.94 -24.13 3.87
CA GLU A 116 -35.90 -23.71 2.46
C GLU A 116 -34.77 -24.42 1.69
N ASN A 117 -33.65 -24.72 2.36
CA ASN A 117 -32.48 -25.35 1.76
C ASN A 117 -32.50 -26.88 1.96
N GLY A 118 -32.61 -27.63 0.86
CA GLY A 118 -32.32 -29.07 0.84
C GLY A 118 -30.80 -29.36 0.94
N LEU A 119 -30.36 -30.56 0.52
CA LEU A 119 -28.94 -30.92 0.50
C LEU A 119 -28.12 -30.24 -0.63
N THR A 120 -28.75 -29.40 -1.45
CA THR A 120 -28.09 -28.64 -2.51
C THR A 120 -27.44 -27.38 -1.93
N PRO A 121 -26.11 -27.21 -2.04
CA PRO A 121 -25.43 -26.00 -1.57
C PRO A 121 -25.95 -24.74 -2.29
N SER A 122 -26.04 -23.63 -1.57
CA SER A 122 -26.42 -22.31 -2.10
C SER A 122 -25.30 -21.65 -2.93
N ALA A 123 -24.08 -22.18 -2.84
CA ALA A 123 -22.90 -21.68 -3.53
C ALA A 123 -21.90 -22.79 -3.88
N GLU A 124 -21.11 -22.59 -4.92
CA GLU A 124 -20.11 -23.53 -5.44
C GLU A 124 -18.69 -23.04 -5.17
N SER A 125 -17.82 -23.95 -4.73
CA SER A 125 -16.39 -23.66 -4.57
C SER A 125 -15.67 -23.93 -5.89
N GLN A 126 -14.95 -22.94 -6.40
CA GLN A 126 -14.15 -23.04 -7.61
C GLN A 126 -12.92 -22.14 -7.56
N ASP A 127 -11.85 -22.54 -8.23
CA ASP A 127 -10.64 -21.74 -8.35
C ASP A 127 -10.83 -20.68 -9.43
N LEU A 128 -10.64 -19.41 -9.05
CA LEU A 128 -10.84 -18.26 -9.93
C LEU A 128 -9.61 -17.36 -9.91
N ALA A 129 -9.33 -16.73 -11.06
CA ALA A 129 -8.49 -15.55 -11.09
C ALA A 129 -9.39 -14.33 -10.89
N ILE A 130 -9.09 -13.53 -9.88
CA ILE A 130 -9.87 -12.38 -9.48
C ILE A 130 -9.05 -11.14 -9.75
N MET A 131 -9.62 -10.23 -10.54
CA MET A 131 -9.02 -8.96 -10.88
C MET A 131 -9.82 -7.84 -10.23
N PHE A 132 -9.12 -6.91 -9.59
CA PHE A 132 -9.64 -5.61 -9.23
C PHE A 132 -8.94 -4.55 -10.07
N THR A 133 -9.70 -3.56 -10.53
CA THR A 133 -9.13 -2.37 -11.14
C THR A 133 -9.70 -1.11 -10.49
N ASP A 134 -8.94 -0.03 -10.60
CA ASP A 134 -9.27 1.29 -10.05
C ASP A 134 -8.66 2.37 -10.97
N ILE A 135 -9.36 3.49 -11.19
CA ILE A 135 -8.81 4.59 -11.98
C ILE A 135 -7.96 5.44 -11.05
N ARG A 136 -6.68 5.62 -11.42
CA ARG A 136 -5.79 6.47 -10.65
C ARG A 136 -6.27 7.92 -10.70
N ASN A 137 -6.30 8.54 -9.53
CA ASN A 137 -6.59 9.94 -9.33
C ASN A 137 -8.00 10.35 -9.79
N PHE A 138 -8.93 9.39 -9.87
CA PHE A 138 -10.30 9.66 -10.28
C PHE A 138 -11.01 10.66 -9.36
N THR A 139 -10.67 10.67 -8.06
CA THR A 139 -11.26 11.62 -7.11
C THR A 139 -10.96 13.07 -7.50
N GLU A 140 -9.73 13.39 -7.89
CA GLU A 140 -9.35 14.73 -8.38
C GLU A 140 -10.15 15.10 -9.63
N PHE A 141 -10.18 14.21 -10.63
CA PHE A 141 -10.98 14.40 -11.83
C PHE A 141 -12.44 14.70 -11.49
N SER A 142 -13.02 13.95 -10.56
CA SER A 142 -14.43 14.09 -10.16
C SER A 142 -14.76 15.39 -9.43
N GLN A 143 -13.77 16.04 -8.82
CA GLN A 143 -13.97 17.33 -8.13
C GLN A 143 -13.94 18.51 -9.11
N GLN A 144 -13.23 18.36 -10.23
CA GLN A 144 -13.03 19.42 -11.23
C GLN A 144 -14.09 19.39 -12.34
N HIS A 145 -14.92 18.34 -12.42
CA HIS A 145 -15.86 18.11 -13.51
C HIS A 145 -17.30 18.00 -13.02
N LEU A 146 -18.26 18.30 -13.91
CA LEU A 146 -19.68 18.18 -13.57
C LEU A 146 -20.10 16.70 -13.47
N PRO A 147 -21.07 16.34 -12.62
CA PRO A 147 -21.52 14.95 -12.45
C PRO A 147 -21.89 14.21 -13.75
N TYR A 148 -22.48 14.91 -14.72
CA TYR A 148 -22.84 14.30 -16.01
C TYR A 148 -21.62 14.05 -16.91
N ASP A 149 -20.59 14.89 -16.83
CA ASP A 149 -19.33 14.69 -17.56
C ASP A 149 -18.57 13.50 -16.99
N ILE A 150 -18.53 13.38 -15.66
CA ILE A 150 -17.98 12.22 -14.96
C ILE A 150 -18.71 10.95 -15.36
N THR A 151 -20.04 10.99 -15.38
CA THR A 151 -20.88 9.85 -15.80
C THR A 151 -20.61 9.46 -17.26
N HIS A 152 -20.47 10.43 -18.16
CA HIS A 152 -20.15 10.19 -19.56
C HIS A 152 -18.78 9.53 -19.71
N MET A 153 -17.76 10.06 -19.04
CA MET A 153 -16.40 9.50 -19.02
C MET A 153 -16.41 8.06 -18.50
N LEU A 154 -17.00 7.82 -17.32
CA LEU A 154 -17.08 6.51 -16.70
C LEU A 154 -17.80 5.51 -17.60
N ASN A 155 -18.91 5.88 -18.24
CA ASN A 155 -19.61 4.99 -19.16
C ASN A 155 -18.74 4.60 -20.36
N ARG A 156 -17.95 5.52 -20.92
CA ARG A 156 -17.02 5.17 -22.02
C ARG A 156 -15.90 4.27 -21.55
N TYR A 157 -15.32 4.57 -20.40
CA TYR A 157 -14.29 3.74 -19.77
C TYR A 157 -14.82 2.32 -19.50
N PHE A 158 -15.93 2.19 -18.78
CA PHE A 158 -16.49 0.89 -18.41
C PHE A 158 -16.92 0.07 -19.62
N ASN A 159 -17.47 0.69 -20.66
CA ASN A 159 -17.80 -0.03 -21.90
C ASN A 159 -16.54 -0.64 -22.55
N ALA A 160 -15.48 0.15 -22.74
CA ALA A 160 -14.25 -0.35 -23.36
C ALA A 160 -13.57 -1.44 -22.53
N MET A 161 -13.52 -1.26 -21.20
CA MET A 161 -12.94 -2.25 -20.30
C MET A 161 -13.77 -3.55 -20.26
N THR A 162 -15.10 -3.43 -20.21
CA THR A 162 -16.00 -4.58 -20.20
C THR A 162 -15.91 -5.38 -21.50
N ASP A 163 -15.79 -4.71 -22.66
CA ASP A 163 -15.61 -5.38 -23.95
C ASP A 163 -14.32 -6.23 -23.95
N VAL A 164 -13.21 -5.68 -23.43
CA VAL A 164 -11.95 -6.42 -23.28
C VAL A 164 -12.12 -7.61 -22.33
N VAL A 165 -12.70 -7.38 -21.15
CA VAL A 165 -12.92 -8.43 -20.14
C VAL A 165 -13.74 -9.58 -20.71
N GLN A 166 -14.84 -9.30 -21.39
CA GLN A 166 -15.72 -10.30 -22.00
C GLN A 166 -15.02 -11.07 -23.12
N HIS A 167 -14.18 -10.41 -23.92
CA HIS A 167 -13.39 -11.06 -24.97
C HIS A 167 -12.49 -12.18 -24.42
N TYR A 168 -11.89 -11.96 -23.25
CA TYR A 168 -11.07 -12.94 -22.55
C TYR A 168 -11.85 -13.87 -21.62
N GLY A 169 -13.18 -13.87 -21.69
CA GLY A 169 -14.03 -14.77 -20.90
C GLY A 169 -14.11 -14.40 -19.42
N GLY A 170 -13.78 -13.16 -19.06
CA GLY A 170 -14.01 -12.62 -17.73
C GLY A 170 -15.47 -12.19 -17.55
N TYR A 171 -15.94 -12.29 -16.31
CA TYR A 171 -17.25 -11.81 -15.88
C TYR A 171 -17.07 -10.60 -14.98
N VAL A 172 -17.60 -9.44 -15.40
CA VAL A 172 -17.63 -8.24 -14.55
C VAL A 172 -18.68 -8.48 -13.45
N ASP A 173 -18.19 -8.71 -12.23
CA ASP A 173 -19.04 -8.99 -11.07
C ASP A 173 -19.79 -7.75 -10.61
N LYS A 174 -19.04 -6.66 -10.42
CA LYS A 174 -19.59 -5.35 -10.06
C LYS A 174 -18.63 -4.22 -10.40
N LEU A 175 -19.23 -3.06 -10.65
CA LEU A 175 -18.53 -1.77 -10.69
C LEU A 175 -18.47 -1.20 -9.27
N LEU A 176 -17.33 -0.66 -8.89
CA LEU A 176 -17.01 -0.19 -7.54
C LEU A 176 -16.50 1.25 -7.62
N GLY A 177 -17.42 2.22 -7.63
CA GLY A 177 -17.05 3.61 -7.92
C GLY A 177 -16.53 3.72 -9.35
N ASP A 178 -15.26 4.05 -9.50
CA ASP A 178 -14.49 4.10 -10.76
C ASP A 178 -13.75 2.81 -11.09
N GLY A 179 -13.74 1.85 -10.17
CA GLY A 179 -13.12 0.54 -10.35
C GLY A 179 -14.09 -0.56 -10.79
N MET A 180 -13.55 -1.76 -11.01
CA MET A 180 -14.35 -2.97 -11.25
C MET A 180 -13.73 -4.21 -10.60
N MET A 181 -14.59 -5.15 -10.25
CA MET A 181 -14.23 -6.51 -9.85
C MET A 181 -14.58 -7.47 -10.98
N VAL A 182 -13.63 -8.29 -11.39
CA VAL A 182 -13.76 -9.23 -12.51
C VAL A 182 -13.36 -10.65 -12.08
N LEU A 183 -14.15 -11.62 -12.52
CA LEU A 183 -13.96 -13.04 -12.24
C LEU A 183 -13.61 -13.79 -13.53
N PHE A 184 -12.48 -14.48 -13.54
CA PHE A 184 -12.06 -15.37 -14.62
C PHE A 184 -12.10 -16.82 -14.14
N GLY A 185 -12.55 -17.73 -15.03
CA GLY A 185 -12.67 -19.16 -14.74
C GLY A 185 -14.07 -19.67 -14.42
N LEU A 186 -15.10 -18.82 -14.52
CA LEU A 186 -16.50 -19.24 -14.38
C LEU A 186 -16.95 -20.16 -15.54
N ASP A 187 -16.50 -19.88 -16.76
CA ASP A 187 -16.77 -20.72 -17.93
C ASP A 187 -15.73 -21.85 -18.04
N LYS A 188 -16.11 -23.03 -17.53
CA LYS A 188 -15.29 -24.25 -17.57
C LYS A 188 -15.07 -24.83 -18.98
N SER A 189 -15.70 -24.27 -20.02
CA SER A 189 -15.50 -24.71 -21.41
C SER A 189 -14.28 -24.08 -22.08
N ARG A 190 -13.73 -22.99 -21.52
CA ARG A 190 -12.51 -22.35 -22.03
C ARG A 190 -11.30 -23.26 -21.86
N GLN A 191 -10.42 -23.25 -22.87
CA GLN A 191 -9.19 -24.04 -22.88
C GLN A 191 -8.00 -23.31 -22.24
N THR A 192 -8.08 -21.98 -22.14
CA THR A 192 -7.08 -21.13 -21.51
C THR A 192 -7.21 -21.19 -19.99
N HIS A 193 -6.08 -21.09 -19.28
CA HIS A 193 -6.11 -21.03 -17.81
C HIS A 193 -6.65 -19.66 -17.37
N PRO A 194 -7.46 -19.56 -16.30
CA PRO A 194 -8.00 -18.29 -15.83
C PRO A 194 -6.95 -17.20 -15.56
N CYS A 195 -5.75 -17.59 -15.11
CA CYS A 195 -4.63 -16.66 -14.91
C CYS A 195 -4.12 -16.06 -16.24
N ASP A 196 -4.04 -16.87 -17.31
CA ASP A 196 -3.62 -16.38 -18.62
C ASP A 196 -4.66 -15.41 -19.20
N ASP A 197 -5.95 -15.76 -19.07
CA ASP A 197 -7.05 -14.92 -19.52
C ASP A 197 -7.05 -13.57 -18.77
N ALA A 198 -6.87 -13.58 -17.45
CA ALA A 198 -6.80 -12.36 -16.65
C ALA A 198 -5.59 -11.48 -17.00
N LEU A 199 -4.40 -12.07 -17.21
CA LEU A 199 -3.20 -11.33 -17.61
C LEU A 199 -3.33 -10.71 -19.00
N GLN A 200 -3.91 -11.43 -19.96
CA GLN A 200 -4.15 -10.89 -21.31
C GLN A 200 -5.20 -9.79 -21.30
N ALA A 201 -6.29 -9.96 -20.55
CA ALA A 201 -7.27 -8.92 -20.35
C ALA A 201 -6.63 -7.66 -19.75
N ALA A 202 -5.82 -7.80 -18.69
CA ALA A 202 -5.14 -6.66 -18.07
C ALA A 202 -4.21 -5.90 -19.03
N GLN A 203 -3.49 -6.59 -19.91
CA GLN A 203 -2.67 -5.97 -20.95
C GLN A 203 -3.52 -5.24 -21.99
N GLN A 204 -4.60 -5.86 -22.47
CA GLN A 204 -5.48 -5.22 -23.46
C GLN A 204 -6.29 -4.05 -22.88
N MET A 205 -6.64 -4.09 -21.59
CA MET A 205 -7.30 -2.98 -20.89
C MET A 205 -6.40 -1.74 -20.85
N GLN A 206 -5.09 -1.92 -20.65
CA GLN A 206 -4.12 -0.82 -20.72
C GLN A 206 -4.08 -0.20 -22.12
N LEU A 207 -4.00 -1.03 -23.18
CA LEU A 207 -4.00 -0.55 -24.57
C LEU A 207 -5.32 0.14 -24.95
N ALA A 208 -6.45 -0.39 -24.48
CA ALA A 208 -7.77 0.23 -24.69
C ALA A 208 -7.87 1.59 -23.99
N LEU A 209 -7.30 1.72 -22.79
CA LEU A 209 -7.23 2.99 -22.07
C LEU A 209 -6.35 4.01 -22.80
N GLU A 210 -5.19 3.59 -23.32
CA GLU A 210 -4.32 4.45 -24.13
C GLU A 210 -5.06 5.03 -25.35
N GLN A 211 -5.89 4.22 -26.01
CA GLN A 211 -6.72 4.68 -27.12
C GLN A 211 -7.81 5.65 -26.67
N LEU A 212 -8.51 5.34 -25.57
CA LEU A 212 -9.52 6.22 -25.00
C LEU A 212 -8.94 7.55 -24.51
N ASN A 213 -7.73 7.54 -24.01
CA ASN A 213 -7.03 8.72 -23.51
C ASN A 213 -6.84 9.78 -24.60
N GLN A 214 -6.76 9.41 -25.89
CA GLN A 214 -6.76 10.40 -26.98
C GLN A 214 -8.05 11.25 -26.96
N TYR A 215 -9.19 10.61 -26.77
CA TYR A 215 -10.47 11.31 -26.65
C TYR A 215 -10.59 12.08 -25.32
N PHE A 216 -10.13 11.49 -24.21
CA PHE A 216 -10.23 12.13 -22.90
C PHE A 216 -9.35 13.37 -22.78
N LEU A 217 -8.16 13.37 -23.40
CA LEU A 217 -7.32 14.55 -23.51
C LEU A 217 -8.03 15.67 -24.30
N GLU A 218 -8.60 15.35 -25.46
CA GLU A 218 -9.31 16.35 -26.27
C GLU A 218 -10.57 16.91 -25.58
N SER A 219 -11.28 16.08 -24.81
CA SER A 219 -12.59 16.42 -24.26
C SER A 219 -12.55 16.97 -22.83
N PHE A 220 -11.54 16.56 -22.05
CA PHE A 220 -11.44 16.83 -20.62
C PHE A 220 -10.06 17.32 -20.18
N ASP A 221 -9.07 17.39 -21.08
CA ASP A 221 -7.68 17.72 -20.75
C ASP A 221 -7.10 16.82 -19.63
N TYR A 222 -7.52 15.55 -19.62
CA TYR A 222 -7.15 14.60 -18.56
C TYR A 222 -6.65 13.27 -19.12
N LEU A 223 -5.52 12.79 -18.59
CA LEU A 223 -4.96 11.48 -18.92
C LEU A 223 -5.20 10.48 -17.78
N PHE A 224 -6.04 9.48 -18.04
CA PHE A 224 -6.34 8.46 -17.05
C PHE A 224 -5.29 7.34 -17.04
N LYS A 225 -5.00 6.85 -15.84
CA LYS A 225 -4.23 5.63 -15.60
C LYS A 225 -5.07 4.66 -14.78
N ILE A 226 -4.71 3.39 -14.80
CA ILE A 226 -5.41 2.34 -14.03
C ILE A 226 -4.44 1.58 -13.13
N GLY A 227 -4.92 1.17 -11.97
CA GLY A 227 -4.33 0.12 -11.16
C GLY A 227 -5.02 -1.20 -11.44
N ILE A 228 -4.27 -2.29 -11.53
CA ILE A 228 -4.81 -3.65 -11.70
C ILE A 228 -4.13 -4.57 -10.69
N GLY A 229 -4.92 -5.24 -9.85
CA GLY A 229 -4.45 -6.28 -8.94
C GLY A 229 -5.09 -7.62 -9.25
N ILE A 230 -4.28 -8.69 -9.36
CA ILE A 230 -4.78 -10.04 -9.67
C ILE A 230 -4.31 -11.06 -8.62
N ASP A 231 -5.25 -11.85 -8.10
CA ASP A 231 -4.99 -13.02 -7.26
C ASP A 231 -5.66 -14.27 -7.85
N PHE A 232 -5.15 -15.45 -7.51
CA PHE A 232 -5.73 -16.72 -7.92
C PHE A 232 -5.96 -17.63 -6.72
N GLY A 233 -7.11 -18.30 -6.70
CA GLY A 233 -7.36 -19.41 -5.77
C GLY A 233 -8.83 -19.69 -5.49
N SER A 234 -9.05 -20.67 -4.62
CA SER A 234 -10.37 -21.18 -4.26
C SER A 234 -11.28 -20.09 -3.70
N SER A 235 -12.42 -19.94 -4.36
CA SER A 235 -13.44 -18.93 -4.08
C SER A 235 -14.82 -19.59 -4.10
N LEU A 236 -15.74 -19.05 -3.30
CA LEU A 236 -17.13 -19.49 -3.25
C LEU A 236 -17.98 -18.55 -4.10
N THR A 237 -18.60 -19.06 -5.15
CA THR A 237 -19.48 -18.28 -6.03
C THR A 237 -20.93 -18.70 -5.88
N GLY A 238 -21.83 -17.72 -5.86
CA GLY A 238 -23.26 -17.97 -5.73
C GLY A 238 -24.03 -16.67 -5.62
N TYR A 239 -25.35 -16.80 -5.42
CA TYR A 239 -26.21 -15.66 -5.15
C TYR A 239 -26.21 -15.38 -3.65
N PHE A 240 -25.66 -14.24 -3.26
CA PHE A 240 -25.59 -13.79 -1.86
C PHE A 240 -26.42 -12.52 -1.68
N GLY A 241 -27.07 -12.38 -0.52
CA GLY A 241 -27.86 -11.20 -0.19
C GLY A 241 -29.16 -11.53 0.54
N SER A 242 -30.03 -10.52 0.67
CA SER A 242 -31.34 -10.67 1.29
C SER A 242 -32.35 -11.28 0.30
N LYS A 243 -33.50 -11.77 0.77
CA LYS A 243 -34.54 -12.35 -0.12
C LYS A 243 -34.99 -11.41 -1.25
N ASN A 244 -34.91 -10.10 -1.04
CA ASN A 244 -35.36 -9.09 -1.99
C ASN A 244 -34.22 -8.46 -2.80
N ASP A 245 -32.97 -8.80 -2.49
CA ASP A 245 -31.79 -8.20 -3.11
C ASP A 245 -30.63 -9.20 -3.04
N GLN A 246 -30.54 -10.06 -4.05
CA GLN A 246 -29.47 -11.04 -4.23
C GLN A 246 -28.63 -10.68 -5.44
N SER A 247 -27.31 -10.77 -5.29
CA SER A 247 -26.34 -10.62 -6.38
C SER A 247 -25.49 -11.87 -6.50
N PHE A 248 -25.26 -12.30 -7.74
CA PHE A 248 -24.21 -13.28 -8.00
C PHE A 248 -22.87 -12.62 -7.70
N THR A 249 -22.00 -13.27 -6.91
CA THR A 249 -20.66 -12.76 -6.62
C THR A 249 -19.74 -13.88 -6.11
N ALA A 250 -18.45 -13.59 -5.96
CA ALA A 250 -17.46 -14.47 -5.37
C ALA A 250 -17.06 -14.01 -3.97
N LEU A 251 -16.90 -14.96 -3.05
CA LEU A 251 -16.42 -14.73 -1.69
C LEU A 251 -15.19 -15.61 -1.44
N GLY A 252 -14.15 -15.06 -0.82
CA GLY A 252 -13.00 -15.86 -0.43
C GLY A 252 -11.79 -15.04 -0.02
N PRO A 253 -10.76 -15.69 0.55
CA PRO A 253 -9.48 -15.04 0.84
C PRO A 253 -8.83 -14.42 -0.40
N SER A 254 -8.97 -15.07 -1.56
CA SER A 254 -8.45 -14.61 -2.85
C SER A 254 -9.06 -13.28 -3.31
N VAL A 255 -10.38 -13.11 -3.14
CA VAL A 255 -11.08 -11.83 -3.41
C VAL A 255 -10.45 -10.69 -2.61
N ASN A 256 -10.25 -10.92 -1.31
CA ASN A 256 -9.66 -9.92 -0.42
C ASN A 256 -8.19 -9.65 -0.73
N ARG A 257 -7.43 -10.67 -1.15
CA ARG A 257 -6.04 -10.50 -1.60
C ARG A 257 -5.98 -9.68 -2.87
N ALA A 258 -6.77 -10.00 -3.88
CA ALA A 258 -6.79 -9.28 -5.15
C ALA A 258 -7.07 -7.78 -4.95
N ALA A 259 -8.08 -7.42 -4.15
CA ALA A 259 -8.39 -6.04 -3.83
C ALA A 259 -7.23 -5.31 -3.14
N ARG A 260 -6.52 -6.00 -2.23
CA ARG A 260 -5.35 -5.42 -1.55
C ARG A 260 -4.13 -5.33 -2.46
N ILE A 261 -3.95 -6.27 -3.38
CA ILE A 261 -2.89 -6.22 -4.39
C ILE A 261 -3.12 -5.04 -5.35
N GLU A 262 -4.36 -4.78 -5.75
CA GLU A 262 -4.70 -3.58 -6.53
C GLU A 262 -4.32 -2.32 -5.74
N ALA A 263 -4.70 -2.22 -4.47
CA ALA A 263 -4.38 -1.04 -3.66
C ALA A 263 -2.85 -0.79 -3.58
N LEU A 264 -2.04 -1.85 -3.60
CA LEU A 264 -0.58 -1.76 -3.63
C LEU A 264 -0.02 -1.23 -4.95
N CYS A 265 -0.76 -1.31 -6.05
CA CYS A 265 -0.33 -0.74 -7.33
C CYS A 265 -0.10 0.79 -7.20
N LYS A 266 -0.83 1.50 -6.31
CA LYS A 266 -0.57 2.91 -5.98
C LYS A 266 0.76 3.07 -5.24
N THR A 267 1.00 2.23 -4.23
CA THR A 267 2.22 2.26 -3.41
C THR A 267 3.48 1.97 -4.22
N TYR A 268 3.44 0.97 -5.11
CA TYR A 268 4.59 0.56 -5.93
C TYR A 268 4.66 1.26 -7.29
N GLN A 269 3.75 2.21 -7.55
CA GLN A 269 3.64 2.90 -8.84
C GLN A 269 3.62 1.93 -10.05
N CYS A 270 3.01 0.77 -9.85
CA CYS A 270 2.88 -0.27 -10.87
C CYS A 270 1.46 -0.21 -11.46
N THR A 271 1.33 -0.41 -12.77
CA THR A 271 0.01 -0.53 -13.41
C THR A 271 -0.64 -1.87 -13.07
N LEU A 272 0.15 -2.95 -13.01
CA LEU A 272 -0.33 -4.31 -12.79
C LEU A 272 0.55 -5.04 -11.78
N LEU A 273 -0.05 -5.48 -10.67
CA LEU A 273 0.54 -6.40 -9.70
C LEU A 273 -0.26 -7.70 -9.65
N ILE A 274 0.46 -8.80 -9.48
CA ILE A 274 -0.13 -10.13 -9.35
C ILE A 274 0.42 -10.88 -8.14
N SER A 275 -0.38 -11.79 -7.60
CA SER A 275 0.08 -12.75 -6.60
C SER A 275 1.03 -13.80 -7.19
N ASP A 276 1.80 -14.44 -6.31
CA ASP A 276 2.63 -15.61 -6.64
C ASP A 276 1.82 -16.79 -7.21
N GLU A 277 0.56 -16.95 -6.79
CA GLU A 277 -0.34 -17.97 -7.31
C GLU A 277 -0.67 -17.75 -8.78
N VAL A 278 -0.92 -16.49 -9.17
CA VAL A 278 -1.17 -16.13 -10.58
C VAL A 278 0.08 -16.43 -11.42
N LYS A 279 1.26 -16.04 -10.95
CA LYS A 279 2.53 -16.30 -11.64
C LYS A 279 2.77 -17.80 -11.82
N SER A 280 2.51 -18.60 -10.79
CA SER A 280 2.77 -20.04 -10.77
C SER A 280 1.86 -20.83 -11.70
N HIS A 281 0.67 -20.30 -12.02
CA HIS A 281 -0.30 -20.94 -12.90
C HIS A 281 -0.39 -20.31 -14.30
N ALA A 282 0.22 -19.16 -14.51
CA ALA A 282 0.34 -18.53 -15.83
C ALA A 282 1.44 -19.21 -16.67
N ARG A 283 1.34 -19.09 -18.00
CA ARG A 283 2.35 -19.60 -18.93
C ARG A 283 3.69 -18.88 -18.76
N GLU A 284 4.80 -19.55 -19.10
CA GLU A 284 6.17 -19.01 -18.99
C GLU A 284 6.47 -17.81 -19.92
N GLN A 285 5.55 -17.41 -20.79
CA GLN A 285 5.74 -16.32 -21.75
C GLN A 285 5.75 -14.91 -21.13
N TYR A 286 5.32 -14.78 -19.87
CA TYR A 286 5.23 -13.51 -19.17
C TYR A 286 6.54 -13.16 -18.47
N SER A 287 6.98 -11.91 -18.61
CA SER A 287 8.14 -11.37 -17.90
C SER A 287 7.66 -10.58 -16.67
N TYR A 288 8.34 -10.75 -15.54
CA TYR A 288 7.94 -10.14 -14.26
C TYR A 288 9.09 -9.29 -13.70
N THR A 289 8.76 -8.25 -12.96
CA THR A 289 9.72 -7.44 -12.19
C THR A 289 10.28 -8.24 -11.01
N GLU A 290 11.13 -7.60 -10.20
CA GLU A 290 11.50 -8.13 -8.90
C GLU A 290 10.27 -8.34 -8.01
N CYS A 291 10.37 -9.33 -7.12
CA CYS A 291 9.33 -9.73 -6.19
C CYS A 291 9.27 -8.76 -5.01
N TYR A 292 8.06 -8.35 -4.63
CA TYR A 292 7.83 -7.61 -3.40
C TYR A 292 7.24 -8.56 -2.34
N ASP A 293 7.88 -8.64 -1.18
CA ASP A 293 7.33 -9.29 0.01
C ASP A 293 6.50 -8.28 0.80
N VAL A 294 5.17 -8.48 0.85
CA VAL A 294 4.24 -7.51 1.44
C VAL A 294 3.41 -8.12 2.56
N HIS A 295 3.14 -7.32 3.58
CA HIS A 295 2.22 -7.69 4.65
C HIS A 295 0.86 -7.05 4.40
N LEU A 296 -0.10 -7.87 3.97
CA LEU A 296 -1.46 -7.43 3.72
C LEU A 296 -2.25 -7.39 5.03
N LYS A 297 -2.88 -6.26 5.36
CA LYS A 297 -3.69 -6.08 6.58
C LYS A 297 -4.65 -7.24 6.81
N GLY A 298 -4.54 -7.96 7.92
CA GLY A 298 -5.42 -9.10 8.25
C GLY A 298 -5.05 -10.42 7.56
N ILE A 299 -3.90 -10.50 6.89
CA ILE A 299 -3.27 -11.75 6.43
C ILE A 299 -2.06 -12.01 7.32
N LYS A 300 -1.98 -13.20 7.92
CA LYS A 300 -0.93 -13.55 8.88
C LYS A 300 0.43 -13.86 8.24
N GLN A 301 0.44 -14.21 6.97
CA GLN A 301 1.64 -14.60 6.22
C GLN A 301 1.99 -13.51 5.21
N SER A 302 3.28 -13.32 4.98
CA SER A 302 3.78 -12.47 3.90
C SER A 302 3.23 -12.95 2.56
N THR A 303 2.71 -12.03 1.75
CA THR A 303 2.28 -12.30 0.40
C THR A 303 3.37 -11.82 -0.55
N ARG A 304 3.77 -12.67 -1.49
CA ARG A 304 4.65 -12.27 -2.59
C ARG A 304 3.82 -11.71 -3.74
N VAL A 305 4.21 -10.54 -4.21
CA VAL A 305 3.59 -9.89 -5.38
C VAL A 305 4.62 -9.56 -6.45
N TRP A 306 4.20 -9.62 -7.70
CA TRP A 306 5.04 -9.45 -8.87
C TRP A 306 4.44 -8.38 -9.78
N GLY A 307 5.26 -7.44 -10.26
CA GLY A 307 4.89 -6.56 -11.35
C GLY A 307 5.02 -7.29 -12.68
N LEU A 308 4.11 -7.07 -13.63
CA LEU A 308 4.26 -7.60 -14.98
C LEU A 308 5.08 -6.61 -15.82
N ILE A 309 6.20 -7.05 -16.39
CA ILE A 309 6.92 -6.32 -17.42
C ILE A 309 6.16 -6.58 -18.72
N SER A 310 5.26 -5.67 -19.07
CA SER A 310 4.49 -5.83 -20.28
C SER A 310 5.45 -5.76 -21.49
N PRO A 311 5.41 -6.74 -22.43
CA PRO A 311 5.93 -6.51 -23.75
C PRO A 311 4.91 -5.64 -24.48
N ILE A 312 4.83 -4.36 -24.14
CA ILE A 312 4.40 -3.39 -25.15
C ILE A 312 5.50 -3.51 -26.20
N PRO A 313 5.20 -3.90 -27.45
CA PRO A 313 6.21 -3.87 -28.50
C PRO A 313 6.84 -2.49 -28.43
N ALA A 314 8.15 -2.42 -28.26
CA ALA A 314 8.87 -1.18 -28.51
C ALA A 314 8.42 -0.74 -29.90
N HIS A 315 7.52 0.25 -29.97
CA HIS A 315 7.16 0.86 -31.22
C HIS A 315 8.50 1.30 -31.80
N GLN A 316 8.89 0.69 -32.92
CA GLN A 316 10.02 1.16 -33.71
C GLN A 316 9.64 2.57 -34.15
N GLY A 317 10.19 3.53 -33.41
CA GLY A 317 9.72 4.90 -33.35
C GLY A 317 9.18 5.19 -31.95
N ARG A 318 10.00 5.84 -31.11
CA ARG A 318 9.51 6.55 -29.92
C ARG A 318 8.21 7.24 -30.29
N SER A 319 7.12 6.92 -29.60
CA SER A 319 5.88 7.67 -29.80
C SER A 319 6.20 9.12 -29.44
N ARG A 320 5.78 10.03 -30.30
CA ARG A 320 6.01 11.48 -30.16
C ARG A 320 5.39 12.08 -28.88
N PHE A 321 4.73 11.26 -28.05
CA PHE A 321 3.92 11.70 -26.92
C PHE A 321 4.33 11.12 -25.56
N GLU A 322 5.25 10.14 -25.49
CA GLU A 322 6.00 9.95 -24.24
C GLU A 322 6.87 11.19 -23.92
N GLU A 323 7.11 12.04 -24.91
CA GLU A 323 7.75 13.36 -24.79
C GLU A 323 6.80 14.49 -24.35
N GLU A 324 5.45 14.34 -24.41
CA GLU A 324 4.50 15.46 -24.22
C GLU A 324 3.67 15.43 -22.91
N LEU A 325 3.78 14.39 -22.06
CA LEU A 325 3.08 14.35 -20.75
C LEU A 325 3.97 14.64 -19.52
N PHE A 326 5.22 14.99 -19.79
CA PHE A 326 6.02 15.76 -18.86
C PHE A 326 5.69 17.23 -19.19
N MET A 327 5.53 18.11 -18.19
CA MET A 327 6.08 19.45 -18.45
C MET A 327 7.47 19.16 -19.00
N ASP A 328 7.80 19.65 -20.19
CA ASP A 328 9.15 19.58 -20.72
C ASP A 328 9.99 20.37 -19.69
N ILE A 329 10.45 19.70 -18.60
CA ILE A 329 10.94 20.39 -17.41
C ILE A 329 12.26 21.00 -17.84
N LYS A 330 12.22 22.30 -18.02
CA LYS A 330 13.29 23.10 -18.54
C LYS A 330 13.61 24.15 -17.49
N PRO A 331 14.85 24.68 -17.50
CA PRO A 331 15.23 25.83 -16.70
C PRO A 331 14.14 26.92 -16.61
N ASP A 332 13.53 27.28 -17.75
CA ASP A 332 12.60 28.39 -17.85
C ASP A 332 11.21 28.17 -17.23
N ASN A 333 10.83 26.92 -16.95
CA ASN A 333 9.54 26.57 -16.33
C ASN A 333 9.66 26.01 -14.90
N LEU A 334 10.83 26.06 -14.28
CA LEU A 334 11.05 25.68 -12.88
C LEU A 334 10.14 26.40 -11.87
N PRO A 335 9.83 27.71 -12.02
CA PRO A 335 8.92 28.40 -11.10
C PRO A 335 7.52 27.77 -11.03
N GLN A 336 7.03 27.20 -12.14
CA GLN A 336 5.74 26.51 -12.20
C GLN A 336 5.82 25.09 -11.61
N VAL A 337 7.00 24.44 -11.68
CA VAL A 337 7.20 23.09 -11.14
C VAL A 337 7.36 23.10 -9.62
N ILE A 338 8.21 23.99 -9.10
CA ILE A 338 8.51 24.10 -7.66
C ILE A 338 7.43 24.91 -6.92
N GLY A 339 6.73 25.79 -7.63
CA GLY A 339 5.91 26.83 -7.03
C GLY A 339 6.78 28.06 -6.70
N SER A 340 6.26 29.24 -6.98
CA SER A 340 6.93 30.51 -6.69
C SER A 340 5.88 31.51 -6.22
N PRO A 341 5.98 32.02 -4.98
CA PRO A 341 7.05 31.75 -4.02
C PRO A 341 6.98 30.35 -3.37
N ALA A 342 8.13 29.80 -3.01
CA ALA A 342 8.27 28.56 -2.23
C ALA A 342 8.97 28.83 -0.89
N ILE A 343 8.73 27.99 0.12
CA ILE A 343 9.51 28.04 1.36
C ILE A 343 10.83 27.34 1.10
N ALA A 344 11.91 27.94 1.60
CA ALA A 344 13.25 27.38 1.49
C ALA A 344 13.92 27.24 2.85
N VAL A 345 14.60 26.10 3.03
CA VAL A 345 15.62 25.95 4.06
C VAL A 345 16.97 26.21 3.41
N ALA A 346 17.64 27.28 3.83
CA ALA A 346 18.93 27.67 3.28
C ALA A 346 20.06 27.53 4.30
N ALA A 347 21.26 27.23 3.82
CA ALA A 347 22.46 27.05 4.64
C ALA A 347 23.68 27.70 3.98
N SER A 348 24.43 28.46 4.77
CA SER A 348 25.66 29.15 4.34
C SER A 348 26.71 29.11 5.44
N TYR A 349 27.97 29.30 5.06
CA TYR A 349 29.05 29.49 6.01
C TYR A 349 29.29 30.97 6.27
N GLN A 350 29.32 31.34 7.54
CA GLN A 350 29.82 32.63 8.01
C GLN A 350 31.14 32.39 8.75
N GLY A 351 32.26 32.47 8.03
CA GLY A 351 33.53 31.95 8.52
C GLY A 351 33.46 30.42 8.64
N ASP A 352 33.80 29.88 9.81
CA ASP A 352 33.72 28.42 10.08
C ASP A 352 32.33 27.97 10.59
N ASN A 353 31.43 28.92 10.83
CA ASN A 353 30.11 28.65 11.41
C ASN A 353 29.10 28.37 10.30
N LEU A 354 28.37 27.27 10.45
CA LEU A 354 27.25 26.92 9.58
C LEU A 354 26.00 27.64 10.10
N VAL A 355 25.41 28.51 9.28
CA VAL A 355 24.21 29.27 9.61
C VAL A 355 23.07 28.82 8.72
N LEU A 356 21.91 28.57 9.34
CA LEU A 356 20.68 28.19 8.65
C LEU A 356 19.73 29.37 8.59
N TYR A 357 18.99 29.45 7.50
CA TYR A 357 17.93 30.42 7.29
C TYR A 357 16.69 29.69 6.83
N ILE A 358 15.53 30.19 7.24
CA ILE A 358 14.24 29.79 6.70
C ILE A 358 13.61 31.04 6.14
N GLY A 359 13.02 30.93 4.97
CA GLY A 359 12.50 32.09 4.28
C GLY A 359 11.72 31.72 3.03
N GLN A 360 11.33 32.76 2.30
CA GLN A 360 10.56 32.66 1.07
C GLN A 360 11.48 32.85 -0.13
N ALA A 361 11.58 31.84 -0.99
CA ALA A 361 12.30 31.91 -2.25
C ALA A 361 11.34 32.20 -3.41
N SER A 362 11.60 33.25 -4.18
CA SER A 362 10.91 33.52 -5.44
C SER A 362 11.83 33.12 -6.60
N LEU A 363 11.42 32.11 -7.36
CA LEU A 363 12.13 31.64 -8.55
C LEU A 363 11.70 32.43 -9.79
N TYR A 364 12.66 32.74 -10.67
CA TYR A 364 12.44 33.41 -11.95
C TYR A 364 12.75 32.47 -13.13
N SER A 365 12.24 32.79 -14.31
CA SER A 365 12.38 31.97 -15.52
C SER A 365 13.80 31.95 -16.12
N ASP A 366 14.73 32.74 -15.58
CA ASP A 366 16.16 32.72 -15.94
C ASP A 366 16.99 31.90 -14.94
N ASN A 367 16.35 31.09 -14.10
CA ASN A 367 16.95 30.34 -13.00
C ASN A 367 17.60 31.20 -11.92
N SER A 368 17.45 32.53 -11.92
CA SER A 368 17.78 33.34 -10.75
C SER A 368 16.69 33.21 -9.68
N LEU A 369 17.04 33.52 -8.44
CA LEU A 369 16.06 33.56 -7.35
C LEU A 369 16.32 34.72 -6.39
N SER A 370 15.25 35.24 -5.81
CA SER A 370 15.32 36.12 -4.63
C SER A 370 14.93 35.32 -3.39
N PHE A 371 15.60 35.56 -2.27
CA PHE A 371 15.35 34.86 -1.02
C PHE A 371 15.14 35.86 0.11
N TYR A 372 13.92 35.89 0.64
CA TYR A 372 13.50 36.73 1.76
C TYR A 372 13.58 35.93 3.07
N MET A 373 14.37 36.43 4.01
CA MET A 373 14.61 35.84 5.33
C MET A 373 13.99 36.73 6.40
N PRO A 374 12.88 36.34 7.04
CA PRO A 374 12.20 37.17 8.05
C PRO A 374 13.08 37.48 9.27
N GLY A 375 14.00 36.58 9.64
CA GLY A 375 14.99 36.80 10.71
C GLY A 375 16.15 37.72 10.34
N GLY A 376 16.17 38.26 9.12
CA GLY A 376 17.28 39.02 8.55
C GLY A 376 18.48 38.14 8.18
N HIS A 377 19.50 38.74 7.56
CA HIS A 377 20.74 38.04 7.18
C HIS A 377 21.99 38.90 7.33
N GLN A 378 23.16 38.24 7.36
CA GLN A 378 24.47 38.89 7.24
C GLN A 378 25.22 38.49 5.97
N LEU A 379 24.53 37.83 5.03
CA LEU A 379 25.08 37.45 3.72
C LEU A 379 25.51 38.68 2.91
N LYS A 380 26.61 38.54 2.16
CA LYS A 380 27.20 39.55 1.28
C LYS A 380 27.31 39.02 -0.14
N THR A 381 27.42 39.93 -1.11
CA THR A 381 27.74 39.57 -2.49
C THR A 381 29.03 38.75 -2.54
N GLY A 382 28.98 37.58 -3.18
CA GLY A 382 30.07 36.61 -3.25
C GLY A 382 29.93 35.43 -2.29
N ASP A 383 29.01 35.47 -1.32
CA ASP A 383 28.79 34.35 -0.41
C ASP A 383 28.06 33.20 -1.10
N TYR A 384 28.41 31.96 -0.72
CA TYR A 384 27.73 30.77 -1.17
C TYR A 384 26.55 30.41 -0.28
N LEU A 385 25.43 30.05 -0.88
CA LEU A 385 24.21 29.64 -0.17
C LEU A 385 23.65 28.38 -0.81
N THR A 386 23.38 27.35 -0.02
CA THR A 386 22.60 26.19 -0.48
C THR A 386 21.16 26.39 -0.08
N LEU A 387 20.21 26.14 -0.98
CA LEU A 387 18.78 26.21 -0.69
C LEU A 387 18.13 24.86 -1.01
N HIS A 388 17.36 24.34 -0.07
CA HIS A 388 16.43 23.27 -0.33
C HIS A 388 15.06 23.86 -0.63
N LEU A 389 14.46 23.43 -1.74
CA LEU A 389 13.09 23.77 -2.11
C LEU A 389 12.32 22.49 -2.41
N ASP A 390 11.06 22.47 -2.03
CA ASP A 390 10.09 21.49 -2.48
C ASP A 390 8.77 22.18 -2.86
N ASN A 391 7.99 21.49 -3.68
CA ASN A 391 6.67 21.95 -4.08
C ASN A 391 5.55 21.49 -3.13
N ARG A 392 5.89 21.08 -1.90
CA ARG A 392 4.89 20.77 -0.85
C ARG A 392 4.55 21.98 0.00
N THR A 393 5.30 23.07 -0.14
CA THR A 393 5.00 24.35 0.52
C THR A 393 3.54 24.76 0.26
N GLY A 394 2.69 24.70 1.28
CA GLY A 394 1.31 25.19 1.22
C GLY A 394 0.28 24.27 0.54
N VAL A 395 0.61 23.00 0.31
CA VAL A 395 -0.31 22.00 -0.28
C VAL A 395 -0.89 21.11 0.82
N ASP A 396 -2.20 20.84 0.77
CA ASP A 396 -2.93 20.01 1.75
C ASP A 396 -2.34 18.59 1.82
N GLU A 397 -2.27 18.05 3.02
CA GLU A 397 -1.60 16.79 3.42
C GLU A 397 -2.24 15.54 2.77
N PHE A 398 -3.38 15.72 2.08
CA PHE A 398 -4.16 14.70 1.37
C PHE A 398 -4.04 14.75 -0.16
N ASP A 399 -3.23 15.65 -0.73
CA ASP A 399 -2.97 15.70 -2.17
C ASP A 399 -2.03 14.57 -2.59
N ALA A 400 -2.62 13.40 -2.87
CA ALA A 400 -1.91 12.22 -3.35
C ALA A 400 -1.43 12.34 -4.81
N ASP A 401 -1.75 13.46 -5.48
CA ASP A 401 -1.53 13.72 -6.90
C ASP A 401 -0.36 14.71 -7.12
N LEU A 402 0.05 15.42 -6.07
CA LEU A 402 1.25 16.23 -6.06
C LEU A 402 2.48 15.38 -6.39
N ARG A 403 3.01 15.56 -7.60
CA ARG A 403 4.36 15.07 -7.93
C ARG A 403 5.35 15.87 -7.11
N VAL A 404 5.85 15.26 -6.06
CA VAL A 404 6.79 15.95 -5.17
C VAL A 404 8.13 16.09 -5.88
N TYR A 405 8.43 17.30 -6.31
CA TYR A 405 9.72 17.69 -6.84
C TYR A 405 10.54 18.31 -5.73
N ARG A 406 11.78 17.84 -5.62
CA ARG A 406 12.72 18.30 -4.60
C ARG A 406 13.96 18.79 -5.29
N THR A 407 14.50 19.88 -4.79
CA THR A 407 15.72 20.45 -5.35
C THR A 407 16.64 20.96 -4.26
N SER A 408 17.94 20.82 -4.52
CA SER A 408 19.01 21.39 -3.73
C SER A 408 19.78 22.36 -4.63
N TYR A 409 19.48 23.64 -4.52
CA TYR A 409 20.18 24.71 -5.24
C TYR A 409 21.50 25.05 -4.56
N LYS A 410 22.56 25.19 -5.35
CA LYS A 410 23.83 25.80 -4.99
C LYS A 410 23.87 27.18 -5.62
N GLY A 411 23.78 28.21 -4.79
CA GLY A 411 23.71 29.59 -5.21
C GLY A 411 24.93 30.41 -4.82
N LEU A 412 25.15 31.48 -5.58
CA LEU A 412 26.06 32.59 -5.27
C LEU A 412 25.23 33.85 -5.06
N VAL A 413 25.42 34.55 -3.94
CA VAL A 413 24.77 35.83 -3.68
C VAL A 413 25.34 36.88 -4.64
N THR A 414 24.49 37.44 -5.51
CA THR A 414 24.88 38.46 -6.50
C THR A 414 24.61 39.88 -6.00
N ALA A 415 23.54 40.07 -5.25
CA ALA A 415 23.17 41.35 -4.66
C ALA A 415 22.40 41.17 -3.35
N THR A 416 22.49 42.17 -2.48
CA THR A 416 21.69 42.29 -1.26
C THR A 416 20.74 43.47 -1.45
N GLU A 417 19.43 43.22 -1.51
CA GLU A 417 18.44 44.27 -1.74
C GLU A 417 18.20 45.10 -0.47
N ASN A 418 18.09 44.42 0.66
CA ASN A 418 17.93 45.00 2.00
C ASN A 418 18.46 44.01 3.06
N GLU A 419 18.16 44.22 4.34
CA GLU A 419 18.62 43.35 5.44
C GLU A 419 17.88 42.00 5.54
N TYR A 420 16.82 41.81 4.75
CA TYR A 420 15.99 40.60 4.71
C TYR A 420 16.08 39.86 3.37
N THR A 421 16.34 40.54 2.25
CA THR A 421 16.27 39.95 0.90
C THR A 421 17.62 39.97 0.18
N VAL A 422 17.98 38.82 -0.38
CA VAL A 422 19.13 38.65 -1.29
C VAL A 422 18.72 38.14 -2.66
N HIS A 423 19.51 38.49 -3.69
CA HIS A 423 19.44 37.91 -5.02
C HIS A 423 20.56 36.89 -5.21
N ILE A 424 20.21 35.75 -5.81
CA ILE A 424 21.09 34.60 -5.92
C ILE A 424 21.10 34.13 -7.37
N ALA A 425 22.31 33.93 -7.90
CA ALA A 425 22.51 33.23 -9.16
C ALA A 425 22.80 31.75 -8.90
N VAL A 426 22.17 30.88 -9.67
CA VAL A 426 22.32 29.43 -9.52
C VAL A 426 23.60 28.94 -10.20
N ARG A 427 24.38 28.14 -9.46
CA ARG A 427 25.61 27.47 -9.94
C ARG A 427 25.38 26.00 -10.28
N ASP A 428 24.58 25.33 -9.46
CA ASP A 428 24.26 23.90 -9.62
C ASP A 428 22.91 23.63 -8.98
N PHE A 429 22.07 22.85 -9.64
CA PHE A 429 20.87 22.30 -9.03
C PHE A 429 20.55 20.94 -9.63
N SER A 430 19.84 20.14 -8.86
CA SER A 430 19.28 18.87 -9.27
C SER A 430 17.85 18.80 -8.78
N LEU A 431 16.93 18.68 -9.72
CA LEU A 431 15.50 18.48 -9.52
C LEU A 431 15.22 16.98 -9.56
N VAL A 432 14.73 16.44 -8.46
CA VAL A 432 14.50 15.01 -8.27
C VAL A 432 13.01 14.75 -8.07
N HIS A 433 12.51 13.70 -8.73
CA HIS A 433 11.19 13.12 -8.50
C HIS A 433 11.33 11.63 -8.20
N GLY A 434 10.81 11.18 -7.05
CA GLY A 434 11.05 9.83 -6.57
C GLY A 434 12.55 9.57 -6.36
N MET A 435 13.12 8.63 -7.12
CA MET A 435 14.55 8.30 -7.13
C MET A 435 15.30 8.83 -8.36
N SER A 436 14.61 9.51 -9.27
CA SER A 436 15.16 9.92 -10.57
C SER A 436 15.46 11.43 -10.60
N GLU A 437 16.65 11.79 -11.08
CA GLU A 437 16.96 13.16 -11.47
C GLU A 437 16.20 13.50 -12.76
N VAL A 438 15.32 14.49 -12.69
CA VAL A 438 14.44 14.89 -13.80
C VAL A 438 15.04 16.04 -14.60
N LEU A 439 15.69 16.98 -13.90
CA LEU A 439 16.42 18.08 -14.49
C LEU A 439 17.63 18.39 -13.61
N ALA A 440 18.78 18.62 -14.22
CA ALA A 440 19.92 19.18 -13.53
C ALA A 440 20.61 20.19 -14.43
N GLU A 441 21.11 21.26 -13.82
CA GLU A 441 21.92 22.25 -14.50
C GLU A 441 23.12 22.56 -13.62
N ARG A 442 24.28 22.63 -14.26
CA ARG A 442 25.56 22.93 -13.63
C ARG A 442 26.32 23.91 -14.50
N GLN A 443 26.79 24.99 -13.90
CA GLN A 443 27.67 25.93 -14.58
C GLN A 443 28.96 25.19 -15.01
N PRO A 444 29.47 25.40 -16.25
CA PRO A 444 30.61 24.64 -16.77
C PRO A 444 31.89 24.73 -15.94
N ASP A 445 32.07 25.81 -15.19
CA ASP A 445 33.22 26.06 -14.31
C ASP A 445 33.01 25.54 -12.88
N TYR A 446 31.84 24.99 -12.57
CA TYR A 446 31.50 24.50 -11.24
C TYR A 446 31.63 22.98 -11.14
N GLY A 447 32.41 22.53 -10.16
CA GLY A 447 32.41 21.16 -9.68
C GLY A 447 32.28 21.18 -8.16
N PHE A 448 31.40 20.34 -7.60
CA PHE A 448 31.24 20.30 -6.14
C PHE A 448 32.60 20.00 -5.48
N PRO A 449 33.04 20.80 -4.49
CA PRO A 449 34.39 20.69 -3.94
C PRO A 449 34.67 19.28 -3.39
N PRO A 450 35.81 18.66 -3.75
CA PRO A 450 36.17 17.36 -3.22
C PRO A 450 36.45 17.48 -1.72
N ASP A 451 35.85 16.59 -0.95
CA ASP A 451 36.09 16.55 0.49
C ASP A 451 37.17 15.53 0.86
N GLY A 452 38.36 16.04 1.16
CA GLY A 452 39.53 15.26 1.56
C GLY A 452 39.53 14.79 3.02
N ARG A 453 38.51 15.12 3.83
CA ARG A 453 38.41 14.60 5.21
C ARG A 453 38.29 13.07 5.20
N PRO A 454 38.95 12.37 6.14
CA PRO A 454 38.89 10.91 6.20
C PRO A 454 37.51 10.43 6.63
N VAL A 455 37.00 9.40 5.96
CA VAL A 455 35.76 8.71 6.32
C VAL A 455 36.01 7.87 7.58
N LYS A 456 35.17 8.04 8.61
CA LYS A 456 35.19 7.26 9.85
C LYS A 456 33.83 6.59 10.06
N ALA A 457 33.82 5.43 10.69
CA ALA A 457 32.56 4.82 11.11
C ALA A 457 31.84 5.77 12.09
N LEU A 458 30.52 5.89 11.94
CA LEU A 458 29.72 6.66 12.88
C LEU A 458 29.75 5.99 14.26
N PRO A 459 29.74 6.77 15.35
CA PRO A 459 29.58 6.19 16.68
C PRO A 459 28.23 5.48 16.80
N VAL A 460 28.16 4.45 17.64
CA VAL A 460 26.89 3.76 17.95
C VAL A 460 26.03 4.64 18.83
N THR A 461 24.71 4.63 18.59
CA THR A 461 23.72 5.38 19.37
C THR A 461 23.93 5.25 20.89
N PRO A 462 23.85 6.36 21.65
CA PRO A 462 23.98 6.32 23.11
C PRO A 462 22.70 5.87 23.83
N LEU A 463 21.58 5.70 23.11
CA LEU A 463 20.30 5.30 23.68
C LEU A 463 20.35 3.85 24.17
N THR A 464 19.81 3.59 25.36
CA THR A 464 19.73 2.24 25.95
C THR A 464 18.36 1.58 25.78
N ASP A 465 17.35 2.37 25.49
CA ASP A 465 15.93 2.02 25.48
C ASP A 465 15.18 2.88 24.44
N MET A 466 13.96 2.47 24.10
CA MET A 466 13.15 3.15 23.11
C MET A 466 12.72 4.52 23.65
N PRO A 467 13.11 5.64 23.02
CA PRO A 467 12.68 6.96 23.46
C PRO A 467 11.17 7.15 23.24
N GLU A 468 10.56 8.04 24.03
CA GLU A 468 9.16 8.40 23.85
C GLU A 468 8.98 9.15 22.52
N LEU A 469 8.06 8.67 21.69
CA LEU A 469 7.83 9.23 20.36
C LEU A 469 7.00 10.50 20.46
N ASN A 470 7.27 11.46 19.58
CA ASN A 470 6.42 12.63 19.49
C ASN A 470 5.07 12.23 18.88
N HIS A 471 4.03 12.18 19.72
CA HIS A 471 2.69 11.77 19.32
C HIS A 471 1.92 12.83 18.55
N GLU A 472 2.40 14.08 18.50
CA GLU A 472 1.78 15.15 17.70
C GLU A 472 2.16 15.07 16.20
N GLU A 473 3.06 14.14 15.83
CA GLU A 473 3.44 13.87 14.44
C GLU A 473 2.47 12.89 13.77
N HIS A 474 1.34 13.41 13.29
CA HIS A 474 0.32 12.55 12.68
C HIS A 474 0.48 12.30 11.17
N ASP A 475 1.13 13.19 10.40
CA ASP A 475 1.10 13.07 8.92
C ASP A 475 2.38 13.58 8.24
N ASN A 476 2.86 12.85 7.22
CA ASN A 476 3.77 13.17 6.09
C ASN A 476 4.86 14.28 6.19
N LYS A 477 5.35 14.62 7.40
CA LYS A 477 6.40 15.63 7.60
C LYS A 477 7.70 15.25 6.87
N ILE A 478 8.24 16.16 6.08
CA ILE A 478 9.61 16.06 5.54
C ILE A 478 10.54 16.86 6.45
N GLY A 479 11.70 16.28 6.75
CA GLY A 479 12.79 16.99 7.39
C GLY A 479 13.94 17.22 6.43
N VAL A 480 14.63 18.36 6.57
CA VAL A 480 15.80 18.72 5.75
C VAL A 480 17.05 18.52 6.59
N LEU A 481 17.84 17.50 6.23
CA LEU A 481 19.17 17.27 6.78
C LEU A 481 20.18 18.21 6.13
N VAL A 482 20.94 18.94 6.94
CA VAL A 482 22.05 19.79 6.50
C VAL A 482 23.37 19.21 7.02
N THR A 483 24.23 18.82 6.08
CA THR A 483 25.56 18.26 6.34
C THR A 483 26.66 19.26 6.02
N ARG A 484 27.75 19.20 6.79
CA ARG A 484 28.92 20.05 6.59
C ARG A 484 29.78 19.48 5.47
N THR A 485 30.06 20.29 4.46
CA THR A 485 30.96 20.00 3.32
C THR A 485 31.94 21.15 3.12
N PRO A 486 33.09 20.95 2.44
CA PRO A 486 34.03 22.03 2.15
C PRO A 486 33.38 23.13 1.31
N GLU A 487 33.71 24.38 1.62
CA GLU A 487 33.27 25.62 0.96
C GLU A 487 31.77 25.94 1.02
N GLN A 488 30.89 24.96 0.80
CA GLN A 488 29.44 25.16 0.79
C GLN A 488 28.72 23.95 1.41
N PRO A 489 27.69 24.14 2.26
CA PRO A 489 26.95 23.03 2.91
C PRO A 489 26.14 22.18 1.92
N HIS A 490 25.61 21.04 2.38
CA HIS A 490 24.72 20.18 1.58
C HIS A 490 23.41 19.88 2.30
N THR A 491 22.28 20.05 1.61
CA THR A 491 20.92 19.84 2.12
C THR A 491 20.28 18.62 1.47
N THR A 492 19.57 17.79 2.24
CA THR A 492 18.81 16.65 1.70
C THR A 492 17.51 16.47 2.48
N ALA A 493 16.39 16.38 1.76
CA ALA A 493 15.12 15.97 2.34
C ALA A 493 15.12 14.49 2.71
N MET A 494 14.55 14.17 3.87
CA MET A 494 14.48 12.81 4.40
C MET A 494 13.15 12.55 5.09
N ALA A 495 12.63 11.34 4.92
CA ALA A 495 11.66 10.79 5.84
C ALA A 495 12.34 10.57 7.19
N PHE A 496 11.60 10.82 8.27
CA PHE A 496 12.14 10.76 9.62
C PHE A 496 11.09 10.33 10.64
N LEU A 497 11.55 9.99 11.84
CA LEU A 497 10.75 9.76 13.03
C LEU A 497 11.35 10.61 14.15
N SER A 498 10.57 11.44 14.85
CA SER A 498 11.06 12.23 15.98
C SER A 498 10.59 11.71 17.34
N THR A 499 11.25 12.21 18.38
CA THR A 499 10.97 11.89 19.79
C THR A 499 10.50 13.14 20.53
N SER A 500 9.99 12.97 21.75
CA SER A 500 9.63 14.10 22.63
C SER A 500 10.83 14.93 23.10
N GLU A 501 12.06 14.43 22.93
CA GLU A 501 13.31 15.14 23.23
C GLU A 501 13.98 15.73 21.96
N ASP A 502 13.25 15.83 20.85
CA ASP A 502 13.73 16.33 19.55
C ASP A 502 14.83 15.49 18.87
N ASP A 503 15.14 14.29 19.38
CA ASP A 503 16.00 13.32 18.67
C ASP A 503 15.28 12.83 17.39
N ILE A 504 16.05 12.62 16.33
CA ILE A 504 15.53 12.25 15.00
C ILE A 504 16.12 10.93 14.52
N PHE A 505 15.29 10.02 14.05
CA PHE A 505 15.71 8.82 13.34
C PHE A 505 15.52 8.98 11.84
N ILE A 506 16.50 8.53 11.06
CA ILE A 506 16.47 8.51 9.59
C ILE A 506 16.99 7.19 9.05
N ILE A 507 16.63 6.84 7.82
CA ILE A 507 17.18 5.68 7.12
C ILE A 507 17.96 6.07 5.88
N SER A 508 19.05 5.37 5.61
CA SER A 508 19.78 5.52 4.35
C SER A 508 20.79 4.43 4.05
N PHE A 509 21.22 4.37 2.79
CA PHE A 509 22.34 3.53 2.39
C PHE A 509 23.68 4.19 2.77
N PRO A 510 24.64 3.42 3.31
CA PRO A 510 25.99 3.91 3.61
C PRO A 510 26.73 4.53 2.42
N SER A 511 26.39 4.10 1.20
CA SER A 511 26.99 4.60 -0.05
C SER A 511 26.50 5.99 -0.45
N THR A 512 25.43 6.52 0.15
CA THR A 512 24.90 7.82 -0.23
C THR A 512 25.83 8.96 0.19
N PHE A 513 25.87 10.01 -0.63
CA PHE A 513 26.72 11.18 -0.39
C PHE A 513 26.53 11.75 1.03
N LYS A 514 25.28 11.94 1.48
CA LYS A 514 24.96 12.47 2.82
C LYS A 514 25.54 11.62 3.97
N VAL A 515 25.48 10.29 3.87
CA VAL A 515 26.06 9.42 4.91
C VAL A 515 27.58 9.49 4.88
N GLN A 516 28.19 9.53 3.70
CA GLN A 516 29.64 9.73 3.59
C GLN A 516 30.08 11.07 4.19
N GLN A 517 29.27 12.13 4.10
CA GLN A 517 29.57 13.40 4.78
C GLN A 517 29.44 13.28 6.29
N LEU A 518 28.38 12.62 6.80
CA LEU A 518 28.23 12.35 8.23
C LEU A 518 29.39 11.52 8.80
N GLN A 519 29.92 10.58 8.02
CA GLN A 519 31.09 9.79 8.39
C GLN A 519 32.40 10.61 8.44
N LYS A 520 32.47 11.75 7.75
CA LYS A 520 33.61 12.67 7.79
C LYS A 520 33.48 13.70 8.92
N ASP A 521 32.26 14.18 9.17
CA ASP A 521 31.89 15.06 10.28
C ASP A 521 30.45 14.74 10.67
N ASN A 522 30.26 14.12 11.83
CA ASN A 522 28.96 13.65 12.27
C ASN A 522 28.06 14.77 12.79
N ARG A 523 28.54 16.02 12.83
CA ARG A 523 27.72 17.18 13.20
C ARG A 523 26.87 17.62 12.02
N CYS A 524 25.58 17.74 12.25
CA CYS A 524 24.59 18.15 11.26
C CYS A 524 23.55 19.07 11.86
N TYR A 525 22.71 19.63 11.00
CA TYR A 525 21.48 20.29 11.41
C TYR A 525 20.31 19.59 10.77
N PHE A 526 19.15 19.66 11.41
CA PHE A 526 17.92 19.11 10.87
C PHE A 526 16.82 20.16 11.04
N ALA A 527 16.14 20.50 9.94
CA ALA A 527 15.00 21.40 9.96
C ALA A 527 13.72 20.58 9.78
N ILE A 528 12.73 20.82 10.64
CA ILE A 528 11.43 20.14 10.66
C ILE A 528 10.35 21.17 10.40
N ASP A 529 9.45 20.86 9.47
CA ASP A 529 8.24 21.63 9.22
C ASP A 529 7.13 21.20 10.20
N GLU A 530 6.66 22.12 11.04
CA GLU A 530 5.55 21.95 11.98
C GLU A 530 4.30 22.73 11.53
N ARG A 531 3.84 22.50 10.29
CA ARG A 531 2.63 23.10 9.65
C ARG A 531 2.77 24.58 9.31
N ALA A 532 2.82 24.85 8.00
CA ALA A 532 2.17 26.00 7.40
C ALA A 532 0.67 25.68 7.19
N SER A 533 -0.20 26.09 8.12
CA SER A 533 -1.64 26.06 7.87
C SER A 533 -2.04 27.29 7.03
N PHE A 534 -2.54 27.09 5.81
CA PHE A 534 -3.17 28.17 5.03
C PHE A 534 -4.48 28.58 5.70
N THR A 535 -4.45 29.60 6.55
CA THR A 535 -5.67 30.35 6.83
C THR A 535 -5.91 31.29 5.66
N PHE A 536 -7.00 31.06 4.90
CA PHE A 536 -7.54 32.05 3.98
C PHE A 536 -7.56 33.39 4.70
N GLU A 537 -6.84 34.39 4.16
CA GLU A 537 -6.55 35.72 4.71
C GLU A 537 -5.15 35.90 5.38
N ASN A 538 -4.14 36.15 4.53
CA ASN A 538 -2.97 37.01 4.79
C ASN A 538 -2.00 36.73 5.97
N ALA A 539 -1.88 35.52 6.50
CA ALA A 539 -0.78 35.16 7.40
C ALA A 539 -0.22 33.77 7.09
N ILE A 540 1.07 33.69 6.74
CA ILE A 540 1.83 32.44 6.79
C ILE A 540 2.33 32.33 8.24
N ASP A 541 1.74 31.45 9.03
CA ASP A 541 2.28 31.08 10.34
C ASP A 541 3.49 30.15 10.13
N TRP A 542 4.68 30.65 10.46
CA TRP A 542 5.95 29.95 10.30
C TRP A 542 6.23 29.07 11.52
N ASN A 543 5.98 27.77 11.43
CA ASN A 543 6.29 26.83 12.50
C ASN A 543 7.39 25.86 12.02
N TYR A 544 8.65 26.23 12.20
CA TYR A 544 9.78 25.33 11.92
C TYR A 544 10.60 25.11 13.18
N VAL A 545 11.00 23.85 13.40
CA VAL A 545 11.96 23.48 14.44
C VAL A 545 13.31 23.20 13.79
N LEU A 546 14.33 23.93 14.22
CA LEU A 546 15.71 23.76 13.75
C LEU A 546 16.53 23.18 14.89
N ILE A 547 17.11 22.00 14.69
CA ILE A 547 18.00 21.37 15.67
C ILE A 547 19.42 21.28 15.14
N ALA A 548 20.38 21.53 16.02
CA ALA A 548 21.77 21.09 15.85
C ALA A 548 21.89 19.68 16.44
N ALA A 549 22.49 18.76 15.70
CA ALA A 549 22.53 17.35 16.07
C ALA A 549 23.88 16.69 15.77
N GLU A 550 24.12 15.55 16.41
CA GLU A 550 25.19 14.62 16.06
C GLU A 550 24.60 13.29 15.58
N ALA A 551 25.12 12.78 14.47
CA ALA A 551 24.70 11.52 13.88
C ALA A 551 25.41 10.31 14.51
N TYR A 552 24.63 9.29 14.79
CA TYR A 552 25.02 7.98 15.31
C TYR A 552 24.40 6.88 14.45
N GLU A 553 25.05 5.72 14.37
CA GLU A 553 24.47 4.52 13.75
C GLU A 553 23.66 3.73 14.80
N VAL A 554 22.54 3.14 14.38
CA VAL A 554 21.76 2.17 15.16
C VAL A 554 21.99 0.77 14.56
N PRO A 555 22.91 -0.04 15.13
CA PRO A 555 23.19 -1.37 14.62
C PRO A 555 21.96 -2.29 14.63
N VAL A 556 21.91 -3.25 13.70
CA VAL A 556 20.77 -4.18 13.55
C VAL A 556 20.56 -5.05 14.80
N ASP A 557 21.64 -5.35 15.52
CA ASP A 557 21.66 -6.10 16.79
C ASP A 557 21.42 -5.23 18.02
N HIS A 558 21.26 -3.92 17.86
CA HIS A 558 20.97 -2.99 18.96
C HIS A 558 19.53 -3.15 19.45
N LEU A 559 19.32 -3.06 20.77
CA LEU A 559 18.02 -3.32 21.42
C LEU A 559 16.88 -2.44 20.89
N ILE A 560 17.18 -1.18 20.54
CA ILE A 560 16.18 -0.23 20.02
C ILE A 560 15.91 -0.38 18.52
N TYR A 561 16.70 -1.17 17.78
CA TYR A 561 16.59 -1.23 16.32
C TYR A 561 15.21 -1.70 15.85
N GLN A 562 14.72 -2.83 16.38
CA GLN A 562 13.41 -3.38 15.97
C GLN A 562 12.24 -2.48 16.40
N PRO A 563 12.18 -1.97 17.64
CA PRO A 563 11.16 -0.99 18.04
C PRO A 563 11.14 0.27 17.16
N VAL A 564 12.30 0.89 16.93
CA VAL A 564 12.40 2.11 16.09
C VAL A 564 12.03 1.79 14.65
N LYS A 565 12.48 0.67 14.08
CA LYS A 565 12.10 0.23 12.73
C LYS A 565 10.59 0.06 12.61
N SER A 566 9.93 -0.57 13.58
CA SER A 566 8.47 -0.75 13.56
C SER A 566 7.77 0.59 13.59
N ALA A 567 8.13 1.47 14.53
CA ALA A 567 7.54 2.80 14.65
C ALA A 567 7.78 3.67 13.40
N PHE A 568 8.97 3.56 12.81
CA PHE A 568 9.31 4.28 11.58
C PHE A 568 8.46 3.82 10.40
N ILE A 569 8.21 2.51 10.26
CA ILE A 569 7.34 1.93 9.22
C ILE A 569 5.87 2.29 9.50
N ASP A 570 5.43 2.26 10.76
CA ASP A 570 4.07 2.63 11.13
C ASP A 570 3.77 4.10 10.77
N LYS A 571 4.75 5.00 11.00
CA LYS A 571 4.68 6.41 10.60
C LYS A 571 4.85 6.61 9.08
N ASN A 572 5.76 5.86 8.45
CA ASN A 572 6.10 5.99 7.03
C ASN A 572 5.92 4.65 6.29
N PRO A 573 4.68 4.18 6.03
CA PRO A 573 4.44 2.86 5.44
C PRO A 573 5.10 2.64 4.07
N TRP A 574 5.33 3.71 3.30
CA TRP A 574 6.04 3.69 2.01
C TRP A 574 7.54 3.37 2.14
N GLU A 575 8.16 3.57 3.31
CA GLU A 575 9.59 3.30 3.53
C GLU A 575 9.88 1.81 3.81
N ILE A 576 8.84 0.97 3.91
CA ILE A 576 8.97 -0.47 4.17
C ILE A 576 9.84 -1.19 3.12
N GLY A 577 9.79 -0.73 1.87
CA GLY A 577 10.58 -1.28 0.77
C GLY A 577 12.08 -1.09 0.96
N PHE A 578 12.51 0.03 1.55
CA PHE A 578 13.92 0.28 1.87
C PHE A 578 14.41 -0.68 2.95
N PHE A 579 13.58 -0.99 3.95
CA PHE A 579 13.94 -1.95 4.99
C PHE A 579 14.02 -3.41 4.54
N ALA A 580 13.61 -3.73 3.30
CA ALA A 580 13.81 -5.04 2.70
C ALA A 580 15.25 -5.21 2.15
N ASP A 581 15.95 -4.12 1.84
CA ASP A 581 17.34 -4.17 1.40
C ASP A 581 18.28 -4.33 2.62
N PRO A 582 19.14 -5.37 2.65
CA PRO A 582 20.03 -5.64 3.78
C PRO A 582 21.12 -4.57 3.97
N ASN A 583 21.30 -3.64 3.03
CA ASN A 583 22.27 -2.55 3.09
C ASN A 583 21.71 -1.25 3.63
N VAL A 584 20.38 -1.12 3.78
CA VAL A 584 19.81 0.04 4.46
C VAL A 584 20.21 0.02 5.94
N ARG A 585 20.53 1.20 6.46
CA ARG A 585 20.90 1.42 7.86
C ARG A 585 19.99 2.46 8.49
N LEU A 586 19.83 2.33 9.80
CA LEU A 586 19.10 3.27 10.64
C LEU A 586 20.12 4.16 11.35
N TYR A 587 19.89 5.47 11.31
CA TYR A 587 20.74 6.47 11.97
C TYR A 587 19.91 7.25 12.98
N HIS A 588 20.56 7.60 14.08
CA HIS A 588 20.02 8.42 15.15
C HIS A 588 20.75 9.77 15.15
N LEU A 589 20.03 10.86 14.92
CA LEU A 589 20.50 12.22 15.05
C LEU A 589 20.11 12.72 16.45
N LYS A 590 21.08 12.73 17.36
CA LYS A 590 20.87 13.19 18.72
C LYS A 590 20.84 14.71 18.77
N CYS A 591 19.77 15.29 19.29
CA CYS A 591 19.64 16.73 19.46
C CYS A 591 20.67 17.24 20.48
N LEU A 592 21.40 18.29 20.12
CA LEU A 592 22.33 19.00 20.99
C LEU A 592 21.73 20.32 21.49
N SER A 593 21.01 21.01 20.62
CA SER A 593 20.35 22.28 20.93
C SER A 593 19.35 22.66 19.84
N THR A 594 18.22 23.25 20.23
CA THR A 594 17.27 23.89 19.32
C THR A 594 17.76 25.30 18.96
N VAL A 595 17.95 25.58 17.67
CA VAL A 595 18.54 26.82 17.13
C VAL A 595 17.48 27.90 16.92
N CYS A 596 16.24 27.51 16.62
CA CYS A 596 15.09 28.41 16.53
C CYS A 596 13.94 27.79 17.32
N PRO A 597 13.49 28.37 18.45
CA PRO A 597 12.37 27.82 19.19
C PRO A 597 11.09 27.97 18.36
N ALA A 598 10.28 26.92 18.32
CA ALA A 598 8.90 27.03 17.86
C ALA A 598 8.21 28.16 18.65
N ARG A 599 7.68 29.14 17.92
CA ARG A 599 6.98 30.37 18.36
C ARG A 599 7.86 31.56 18.77
N ALA A 600 7.73 32.64 18.00
CA ALA A 600 7.65 34.01 18.50
C ALA A 600 6.28 34.59 18.15
#